data_AF-A0A101GA09-F1
#
_entry.id   AF-A0A101GA09-F1
#
_cell.length_a   1.000
_cell.length_b   1.000
_cell.length_c   1.000
_cell.angle_alpha   90.00
_cell.angle_beta   90.00
_cell.angle_gamma   90.00
#
_symmetry.space_group_name_H-M   'P 1'
#
loop_
_entity.id
_entity.type
_entity.pdbx_description
1 polymer ?
#
loop_
_entity_poly.entity_id
_entity_poly.type
_entity_poly.pdbx_seq_one_letter_code
_entity_poly.pdbx_strand_id
1 'polypeptide(L)'
;MAANKNLSLEEILDLELTLAKKLVDAAGIQQYALQEGNLAELSKANDFISETNEKLNFLNLKKMEYLNQVKNTPCEEKAELAQLKKNIVGLVQQLKEKFQMNAILSQNGINFHHQILSVLCSPDQQKVYNTEGKVKETLQVNQMIDRVF
;
A
#
# COMPACT_ATOMS: atom_id res chain seq x y z
N MET A 1 -31.03 9.02 3.47
CA MET A 1 -30.82 8.60 2.06
C MET A 1 -29.92 9.62 1.40
N ALA A 2 -28.61 9.34 1.31
CA ALA A 2 -27.71 10.21 0.57
C ALA A 2 -27.95 9.98 -0.93
N ALA A 3 -28.33 11.05 -1.65
CA ALA A 3 -28.53 11.01 -3.09
C ALA A 3 -27.25 10.47 -3.76
N ASN A 4 -27.40 9.44 -4.58
CA ASN A 4 -26.31 8.84 -5.36
C ASN A 4 -25.92 9.85 -6.46
N LYS A 5 -25.08 10.84 -6.12
CA LYS A 5 -24.62 11.87 -7.05
C LYS A 5 -23.75 11.18 -8.11
N ASN A 6 -24.15 11.25 -9.38
CA ASN A 6 -23.29 10.86 -10.49
C ASN A 6 -22.14 11.87 -10.58
N LEU A 7 -20.90 11.39 -10.43
CA LEU A 7 -19.70 12.21 -10.60
C LEU A 7 -19.35 12.28 -12.10
N SER A 8 -18.93 13.45 -12.56
CA SER A 8 -18.34 13.62 -13.88
C SER A 8 -16.93 12.99 -13.93
N LEU A 9 -16.44 12.69 -15.13
CA LEU A 9 -15.08 12.16 -15.30
C LEU A 9 -14.01 13.13 -14.78
N GLU A 10 -14.20 14.43 -14.96
CA GLU A 10 -13.30 15.46 -14.44
C GLU A 10 -13.26 15.47 -12.91
N GLU A 11 -14.42 15.47 -12.25
CA GLU A 11 -14.51 15.35 -10.77
C GLU A 11 -13.85 14.06 -10.26
N ILE A 12 -14.03 12.93 -10.96
CA ILE A 12 -13.40 11.65 -10.59
C ILE A 12 -11.88 11.76 -10.67
N LEU A 13 -11.36 12.28 -11.79
CA LEU A 13 -9.92 12.39 -12.01
C LEU A 13 -9.27 13.41 -11.06
N ASP A 14 -9.94 14.50 -10.69
CA ASP A 14 -9.43 15.46 -9.70
C ASP A 14 -9.35 14.86 -8.30
N LEU A 15 -10.35 14.05 -7.93
CA LEU A 15 -10.32 13.29 -6.68
C LEU A 15 -9.21 12.23 -6.71
N GLU A 16 -9.04 11.50 -7.82
CA GLU A 16 -7.93 10.55 -8.01
C GLU A 16 -6.58 11.25 -7.87
N LEU A 17 -6.40 12.42 -8.49
CA LEU A 17 -5.17 13.21 -8.37
C LEU A 17 -4.88 13.60 -6.92
N THR A 18 -5.90 14.07 -6.20
CA THR A 18 -5.77 14.50 -4.81
C THR A 18 -5.38 13.34 -3.90
N LEU A 19 -6.04 12.18 -4.09
CA LEU A 19 -5.73 10.97 -3.31
C LEU A 19 -4.34 10.42 -3.67
N ALA A 20 -3.95 10.44 -4.95
CA ALA A 20 -2.64 9.98 -5.39
C ALA A 20 -1.50 10.81 -4.76
N LYS A 21 -1.64 12.14 -4.68
CA LYS A 21 -0.66 13.00 -3.97
C LYS A 21 -0.53 12.62 -2.50
N LYS A 22 -1.65 12.50 -1.80
CA LYS A 22 -1.69 12.08 -0.39
C LYS A 22 -1.05 10.71 -0.18
N LEU A 23 -1.27 9.78 -1.12
CA LEU A 23 -0.69 8.45 -1.06
C LEU A 23 0.83 8.48 -1.26
N VAL A 24 1.35 9.35 -2.15
CA VAL A 24 2.79 9.54 -2.35
C VAL A 24 3.45 10.03 -1.07
N ASP A 25 2.83 11.01 -0.41
CA ASP A 25 3.32 11.57 0.85
C ASP A 25 3.31 10.50 1.96
N ALA A 26 2.20 9.77 2.10
CA ALA A 26 2.07 8.69 3.07
C ALA A 26 3.07 7.54 2.83
N ALA A 27 3.32 7.16 1.57
CA ALA A 27 4.35 6.18 1.23
C ALA A 27 5.76 6.69 1.57
N GLY A 28 6.00 8.00 1.48
CA GLY A 28 7.25 8.63 1.94
C GLY A 28 7.40 8.60 3.46
N ILE A 29 6.33 8.88 4.20
CA ILE A 29 6.31 8.75 5.67
C ILE A 29 6.56 7.30 6.08
N GLN A 30 5.89 6.34 5.43
CA GLN A 30 6.09 4.92 5.66
C GLN A 30 7.56 4.52 5.43
N GLN A 31 8.18 5.03 4.36
CA GLN A 31 9.59 4.78 4.05
C GLN A 31 10.51 5.26 5.17
N TYR A 32 10.32 6.51 5.62
CA TYR A 32 11.11 7.09 6.70
C TYR A 32 10.92 6.33 8.01
N ALA A 33 9.68 6.02 8.37
CA ALA A 33 9.36 5.25 9.57
C ALA A 33 10.00 3.84 9.56
N LEU A 34 10.09 3.18 8.40
CA LEU A 34 10.80 1.91 8.24
C LEU A 34 12.31 2.05 8.45
N GLN A 35 12.91 3.15 8.00
CA GLN A 35 14.36 3.41 8.18
C GLN A 35 14.71 3.70 9.63
N GLU A 36 13.88 4.46 10.33
CA GLU A 36 14.10 4.85 11.73
C GLU A 36 13.59 3.82 12.75
N GLY A 37 12.87 2.78 12.29
CA GLY A 37 12.19 1.83 13.18
C GLY A 37 11.04 2.46 14.00
N ASN A 38 10.43 3.54 13.50
CA ASN A 38 9.33 4.23 14.17
C ASN A 38 8.00 3.49 13.94
N LEU A 39 7.68 2.53 14.81
CA LEU A 39 6.48 1.70 14.70
C LEU A 39 5.17 2.49 14.76
N ALA A 40 5.11 3.56 15.57
CA ALA A 40 3.89 4.35 15.72
C ALA A 40 3.56 5.13 14.45
N GLU A 41 4.58 5.70 13.80
CA GLU A 41 4.43 6.43 12.55
C GLU A 41 4.19 5.48 11.37
N LEU A 42 4.84 4.30 11.38
CA LEU A 42 4.57 3.23 10.43
C LEU A 42 3.11 2.79 10.47
N SER A 43 2.54 2.56 11.67
CA SER A 43 1.13 2.20 11.82
C SER A 43 0.19 3.27 11.24
N LYS A 44 0.41 4.54 11.60
CA LYS A 44 -0.40 5.66 11.09
C LYS A 44 -0.34 5.76 9.56
N ALA A 45 0.86 5.60 8.99
CA ALA A 45 1.03 5.63 7.54
C ALA A 45 0.30 4.47 6.87
N ASN A 46 0.38 3.26 7.43
CA ASN A 46 -0.31 2.08 6.91
C ASN A 46 -1.83 2.24 6.94
N ASP A 47 -2.39 2.71 8.05
CA ASP A 47 -3.83 2.93 8.19
C ASP A 47 -4.34 3.95 7.16
N PHE A 48 -3.61 5.06 7.01
CA PHE A 48 -3.93 6.09 6.03
C PHE A 48 -3.83 5.59 4.57
N ILE A 49 -2.80 4.80 4.26
CA ILE A 49 -2.63 4.16 2.95
C ILE A 49 -3.81 3.24 2.66
N SER A 50 -4.22 2.42 3.63
CA SER A 50 -5.35 1.50 3.49
C SER A 50 -6.66 2.24 3.20
N GLU A 51 -6.99 3.25 4.02
CA GLU A 51 -8.20 4.07 3.86
C GLU A 51 -8.19 4.81 2.51
N THR A 52 -7.03 5.34 2.10
CA THR A 52 -6.89 6.03 0.81
C THR A 52 -7.06 5.08 -0.37
N ASN A 53 -6.59 3.84 -0.25
CA ASN A 53 -6.74 2.82 -1.28
C ASN A 53 -8.21 2.40 -1.46
N GLU A 54 -8.99 2.29 -0.38
CA GLU A 54 -10.44 2.05 -0.45
C GLU A 54 -11.17 3.17 -1.22
N LYS A 55 -10.81 4.43 -0.96
CA LYS A 55 -11.36 5.59 -1.69
C LYS A 55 -11.00 5.57 -3.18
N LEU A 56 -9.76 5.22 -3.52
CA LEU A 56 -9.34 5.07 -4.92
C LEU A 56 -10.09 3.93 -5.62
N ASN A 57 -10.32 2.81 -4.94
CA ASN A 57 -11.12 1.71 -5.48
C ASN A 57 -12.57 2.14 -5.74
N PHE A 58 -13.17 2.90 -4.83
CA PHE A 58 -14.49 3.48 -5.05
C PHE A 58 -14.54 4.40 -6.28
N LEU A 59 -13.54 5.28 -6.45
CA LEU A 59 -13.47 6.17 -7.62
C LEU A 59 -13.28 5.39 -8.93
N ASN A 60 -12.47 4.32 -8.92
CA ASN A 60 -12.32 3.43 -10.08
C ASN A 60 -13.66 2.79 -10.48
N LEU A 61 -14.47 2.36 -9.51
CA LEU A 61 -15.82 1.85 -9.80
C LEU A 61 -16.71 2.93 -10.42
N LYS A 62 -16.69 4.16 -9.90
CA LYS A 62 -17.43 5.29 -10.46
C LYS A 62 -16.97 5.66 -11.88
N LYS A 63 -15.68 5.56 -12.15
CA LYS A 63 -15.10 5.77 -13.48
C LYS A 63 -15.59 4.72 -14.47
N MET A 64 -15.64 3.45 -14.06
CA MET A 64 -16.19 2.37 -14.87
C MET A 64 -17.69 2.54 -15.14
N GLU A 65 -18.46 2.97 -14.14
CA GLU A 65 -19.88 3.32 -14.30
C GLU A 65 -20.06 4.42 -15.36
N TYR A 66 -19.27 5.50 -15.28
CA TYR A 66 -19.29 6.59 -16.26
C TYR A 66 -18.95 6.10 -17.68
N LEU A 67 -17.85 5.35 -17.82
CA LEU A 67 -17.41 4.85 -19.13
C LEU A 67 -18.43 3.89 -19.77
N ASN A 68 -19.15 3.12 -18.97
CA ASN A 68 -20.20 2.24 -19.47
C ASN A 68 -21.45 2.99 -19.96
N GLN A 69 -21.73 4.17 -19.42
CA GLN A 69 -22.87 5.02 -19.82
C GLN A 69 -22.59 5.79 -21.11
N VAL A 70 -21.33 6.11 -21.42
CA VAL A 70 -20.93 7.01 -22.53
C VAL A 70 -20.52 6.25 -23.81
N LYS A 71 -20.85 4.95 -23.92
CA LYS A 71 -20.37 4.04 -25.00
C LYS A 71 -20.58 4.50 -26.46
N ASN A 72 -21.38 5.54 -26.75
CA ASN A 72 -21.73 5.96 -28.10
C ASN A 72 -21.45 7.44 -28.42
N THR A 73 -20.69 8.17 -27.61
CA THR A 73 -20.41 9.59 -27.87
C THR A 73 -18.91 9.80 -28.10
N PRO A 74 -18.48 10.28 -29.30
CA PRO A 74 -17.09 10.67 -29.50
C PRO A 74 -16.80 11.84 -28.57
N CYS A 75 -16.07 11.55 -27.49
CA CYS A 75 -15.66 12.54 -26.51
C CYS A 75 -14.33 13.12 -27.00
N GLU A 76 -14.36 14.34 -27.53
CA GLU A 76 -13.13 15.11 -27.71
C GLU A 76 -12.50 15.35 -26.34
N GLU A 77 -11.31 14.78 -26.15
CA GLU A 77 -10.59 14.92 -24.89
C GLU A 77 -10.05 16.35 -24.76
N LYS A 78 -10.63 17.14 -23.86
CA LYS A 78 -10.12 18.47 -23.51
C LYS A 78 -8.67 18.36 -23.04
N ALA A 79 -7.82 19.31 -23.45
CA ALA A 79 -6.41 19.34 -23.07
C ALA A 79 -6.18 19.28 -21.55
N GLU A 80 -7.08 19.88 -20.76
CA GLU A 80 -7.08 19.85 -19.30
C GLU A 80 -7.22 18.42 -18.75
N LEU A 81 -8.10 17.61 -19.33
CA LEU A 81 -8.31 16.21 -18.93
C LEU A 81 -7.10 15.33 -19.27
N ALA A 82 -6.49 15.56 -20.43
CA ALA A 82 -5.26 14.88 -20.82
C ALA A 82 -4.10 15.21 -19.87
N GLN A 83 -3.96 16.47 -19.47
CA GLN A 83 -2.97 16.89 -18.48
C GLN A 83 -3.22 16.26 -17.10
N LEU A 84 -4.49 16.17 -16.69
CA LEU A 84 -4.88 15.55 -15.43
C LEU A 84 -4.50 14.06 -15.39
N LYS A 85 -4.79 13.31 -16.46
CA LYS A 85 -4.34 11.91 -16.60
C LYS A 85 -2.82 11.79 -16.56
N LYS A 86 -2.09 12.67 -17.26
CA LYS A 86 -0.63 12.67 -17.26
C LYS A 86 -0.06 12.88 -15.85
N ASN A 87 -0.65 13.80 -15.08
CA ASN A 87 -0.24 14.06 -13.70
C ASN A 87 -0.48 12.83 -12.80
N ILE A 88 -1.64 12.17 -12.94
CA ILE A 88 -1.96 10.94 -12.18
C ILE A 88 -0.96 9.83 -12.52
N VAL A 89 -0.66 9.61 -13.80
CA VAL A 89 0.34 8.61 -14.22
C VAL A 89 1.71 8.89 -13.60
N GLY A 90 2.14 10.16 -13.57
CA GLY A 90 3.39 10.56 -12.92
C GLY A 90 3.42 10.22 -11.43
N LEU A 91 2.31 10.43 -10.71
CA LEU A 91 2.21 10.07 -9.29
C LEU A 91 2.17 8.56 -9.06
N VAL A 92 1.48 7.81 -9.91
CA VAL A 92 1.47 6.33 -9.86
C VAL A 92 2.87 5.76 -10.04
N GLN A 93 3.69 6.36 -10.91
CA GLN A 93 5.08 5.95 -11.07
C GLN A 93 5.91 6.21 -9.80
N GLN A 94 5.75 7.39 -9.16
CA GLN A 94 6.41 7.69 -7.90
C GLN A 94 5.96 6.74 -6.76
N LEU A 95 4.66 6.43 -6.69
CA LEU A 95 4.12 5.47 -5.74
C LEU A 95 4.75 4.08 -5.90
N LYS A 96 4.89 3.62 -7.14
CA LYS A 96 5.52 2.33 -7.44
C LYS A 96 6.94 2.28 -6.91
N GLU A 97 7.74 3.31 -7.15
CA GLU A 97 9.13 3.38 -6.68
C GLU A 97 9.20 3.39 -5.14
N LYS A 98 8.35 4.18 -4.47
CA LYS A 98 8.29 4.21 -3.00
C LYS A 98 7.86 2.88 -2.41
N PHE A 99 6.80 2.26 -2.91
CA PHE A 99 6.35 0.96 -2.38
C PHE A 99 7.35 -0.16 -2.64
N GLN A 100 8.08 -0.13 -3.75
CA GLN A 100 9.19 -1.06 -3.99
C GLN A 100 10.29 -0.89 -2.93
N MET A 101 10.68 0.34 -2.62
CA MET A 101 11.67 0.61 -1.57
C MET A 101 11.15 0.17 -0.18
N ASN A 102 9.89 0.48 0.13
CA ASN A 102 9.27 0.11 1.41
C ASN A 102 9.20 -1.41 1.60
N ALA A 103 8.92 -2.16 0.52
CA ALA A 103 8.93 -3.61 0.55
C ALA A 103 10.33 -4.16 0.82
N ILE A 104 11.38 -3.60 0.20
CA ILE A 104 12.77 -3.96 0.45
C ILE A 104 13.15 -3.70 1.91
N LEU A 105 12.83 -2.51 2.43
CA LEU A 105 13.11 -2.15 3.83
C LEU A 105 12.40 -3.08 4.81
N SER A 106 11.13 -3.39 4.56
CA SER A 106 10.34 -4.32 5.39
C SER A 106 10.94 -5.73 5.38
N GLN A 107 11.31 -6.24 4.21
CA GLN A 107 11.94 -7.55 4.08
C GLN A 107 13.30 -7.61 4.77
N ASN A 108 14.10 -6.55 4.66
CA ASN A 108 15.39 -6.45 5.36
C ASN A 108 15.19 -6.46 6.88
N GLY A 109 14.19 -5.73 7.37
CA GLY A 109 13.80 -5.76 8.78
C GLY A 109 13.46 -7.19 9.24
N ILE A 110 12.59 -7.89 8.51
CA ILE A 110 12.21 -9.29 8.81
C ILE A 110 13.43 -10.21 8.81
N ASN A 111 14.29 -10.11 7.79
CA ASN A 111 15.50 -10.92 7.69
C ASN A 111 16.45 -10.69 8.87
N PHE A 112 16.63 -9.44 9.29
CA PHE A 112 17.45 -9.10 10.44
C PHE A 112 16.89 -9.69 11.75
N HIS A 113 15.57 -9.61 11.95
CA HIS A 113 14.92 -10.25 13.10
C HIS A 113 15.13 -11.77 13.09
N HIS A 114 15.02 -12.42 11.93
CA HIS A 114 15.31 -13.86 11.81
C HIS A 114 16.77 -14.20 12.14
N GLN A 115 17.72 -13.38 11.71
CA GLN A 115 19.13 -13.55 12.03
C GLN A 115 19.40 -13.43 13.54
N ILE A 116 18.78 -12.46 14.22
CA ILE A 116 18.92 -12.33 15.68
C ILE A 116 18.31 -13.56 16.37
N LEU A 117 17.09 -13.95 15.98
CA LEU A 117 16.41 -15.09 16.60
C LEU A 117 17.18 -16.40 16.36
N SER A 118 17.79 -16.60 15.19
CA SER A 118 18.60 -17.80 14.94
C SER A 118 19.87 -17.86 15.80
N VAL A 119 20.38 -16.74 16.32
CA VAL A 119 21.49 -16.73 17.27
C VAL A 119 21.01 -16.97 18.71
N LEU A 120 19.88 -16.39 19.10
CA LEU A 120 19.37 -16.44 20.48
C LEU A 120 18.63 -17.74 20.82
N CYS A 121 18.09 -18.43 19.81
CA CYS A 121 17.29 -19.64 19.98
C CYS A 121 18.13 -20.89 20.22
N SER A 122 17.56 -21.88 20.92
CA SER A 122 18.17 -23.20 21.09
C SER A 122 18.31 -23.93 19.74
N PRO A 123 19.23 -24.90 19.58
CA PRO A 123 19.49 -25.56 18.29
C PRO A 123 18.25 -26.15 17.60
N ASP A 124 17.23 -26.57 18.35
CA ASP A 124 15.96 -27.07 17.79
C ASP A 124 15.02 -25.95 17.32
N GLN A 125 15.08 -24.77 17.94
CA GLN A 125 14.37 -23.57 17.51
C GLN A 125 15.05 -22.90 16.30
N GLN A 126 16.37 -22.99 16.18
CA GLN A 126 17.12 -22.44 15.05
C GLN A 126 16.69 -23.04 13.69
N LYS A 127 16.27 -24.31 13.66
CA LYS A 127 15.78 -24.99 12.45
C LYS A 127 14.54 -24.32 11.82
N VAL A 128 13.76 -23.57 12.61
CA VAL A 128 12.57 -22.83 12.16
C VAL A 128 12.92 -21.44 11.61
N TYR A 129 14.00 -20.84 12.10
CA TYR A 129 14.43 -19.49 11.71
C TYR A 129 15.50 -19.47 10.62
N ASN A 130 16.16 -20.60 10.36
CA ASN A 130 17.17 -20.74 9.30
C ASN A 130 16.57 -20.97 7.90
N THR A 131 15.25 -20.90 7.77
CA THR A 131 14.54 -21.11 6.50
C THR A 131 14.33 -19.79 5.77
N GLU A 132 15.37 -19.12 5.27
CA GLU A 132 15.29 -18.01 4.28
C GLU A 132 14.00 -17.14 4.31
N GLY A 133 13.55 -16.68 5.49
CA GLY A 133 12.31 -15.91 5.65
C GLY A 133 10.96 -16.63 5.40
N LYS A 134 10.92 -17.94 5.16
CA LYS A 134 9.69 -18.76 5.07
C LYS A 134 9.27 -19.29 6.44
N VAL A 135 8.95 -18.42 7.39
CA VAL A 135 8.24 -18.87 8.59
C VAL A 135 6.82 -19.22 8.17
N LYS A 136 6.45 -20.51 8.29
CA LYS A 136 5.06 -20.94 8.21
C LYS A 136 4.34 -20.37 9.42
N GLU A 137 3.64 -19.26 9.18
CA GLU A 137 3.07 -18.38 10.18
C GLU A 137 2.15 -19.10 11.19
N THR A 138 2.23 -18.58 12.41
CA THR A 138 1.26 -18.72 13.52
C THR A 138 1.25 -20.04 14.31
N LEU A 139 1.21 -21.22 13.67
CA LEU A 139 1.02 -22.49 14.42
C LEU A 139 2.29 -22.99 15.12
N GLN A 140 3.47 -22.76 14.56
CA GLN A 140 4.73 -23.31 15.11
C GLN A 140 5.35 -22.44 16.20
N VAL A 141 5.15 -21.12 16.15
CA VAL A 141 5.69 -20.19 17.15
C VAL A 141 4.94 -20.32 18.49
N ASN A 142 3.60 -20.37 18.46
CA ASN A 142 2.79 -20.54 19.68
C ASN A 142 3.07 -21.88 20.38
N GLN A 143 3.26 -22.96 19.60
CA GLN A 143 3.62 -24.29 20.15
C GLN A 143 5.00 -24.34 20.82
N MET A 144 5.90 -23.38 20.56
CA MET A 144 7.20 -23.32 21.19
C MET A 144 7.22 -22.39 22.41
N ILE A 145 6.46 -21.30 22.41
CA ILE A 145 6.31 -20.43 23.60
C ILE A 145 5.62 -21.22 24.73
N ASP A 146 4.59 -22.00 24.41
CA ASP A 146 3.88 -22.86 25.38
C ASP A 146 4.70 -24.06 25.89
N ARG A 147 5.92 -24.28 25.39
CA ARG A 147 6.83 -25.34 25.86
C ARG A 147 8.01 -24.83 26.68
N VAL A 148 8.20 -23.52 26.74
CA VAL A 148 9.32 -22.89 27.46
C VAL A 148 8.86 -22.25 28.78
N PHE A 149 7.55 -22.18 29.03
CA PHE A 149 6.96 -21.79 30.32
C PHE A 149 6.09 -22.90 30.90
#